data_AF-A0A3N5SRC6-F1
#
_entry.id   AF-A0A3N5SRC6-F1
#
_cell.length_a   1.000
_cell.length_b   1.000
_cell.length_c   1.000
_cell.angle_alpha   90.00
_cell.angle_beta   90.00
_cell.angle_gamma   90.00
#
_symmetry.space_group_name_H-M   'P 1'
#
loop_
_entity.id
_entity.type
_entity.pdbx_description
1 polymer ?
#
loop_
_entity_poly.entity_id
_entity_poly.type
_entity_poly.pdbx_seq_one_letter_code
_entity_poly.pdbx_strand_id
1 'polypeptide(L)'
;FELAAMRACMVCNPYEGIETWFEPEKELIVVHSTDEAIERYTWLLEHESARHAIAQAAHERFLKEHTYRHRARQFVEMVRPYL
;
A
#
# COMPACT_ATOMS: atom_id res chain seq x y z
N PHE A 1 -4.56 0.83 4.38
CA PHE A 1 -4.59 2.09 3.60
C PHE A 1 -4.12 3.29 4.41
N GLU A 2 -4.35 3.28 5.72
CA GLU A 2 -3.99 4.27 6.72
C GLU A 2 -2.48 4.56 6.71
N LEU A 3 -1.65 3.53 6.66
CA LEU A 3 -0.19 3.67 6.56
C LEU A 3 0.23 4.40 5.27
N ALA A 4 -0.33 4.01 4.11
CA ALA A 4 -0.12 4.73 2.85
C ALA A 4 -0.63 6.18 2.93
N ALA A 5 -1.78 6.43 3.57
CA ALA A 5 -2.31 7.78 3.79
C ALA A 5 -1.36 8.65 4.62
N MET A 6 -0.62 8.05 5.56
CA MET A 6 0.38 8.72 6.40
C MET A 6 1.79 8.76 5.78
N ARG A 7 1.96 8.35 4.52
CA ARG A 7 3.28 8.24 3.86
C ARG A 7 4.26 7.37 4.65
N ALA A 8 3.79 6.24 5.18
CA ALA A 8 4.64 5.25 5.82
C ALA A 8 5.07 4.16 4.82
N CYS A 9 6.33 3.74 4.91
CA CYS A 9 6.81 2.55 4.21
C CYS A 9 6.18 1.32 4.86
N MET A 10 5.52 0.47 4.06
CA MET A 10 4.78 -0.70 4.55
C MET A 10 5.54 -1.98 4.22
N VAL A 11 5.61 -2.88 5.20
CA VAL A 11 6.06 -4.26 5.03
C VAL A 11 4.92 -5.15 5.51
N CYS A 12 4.54 -6.16 4.74
CA CYS A 12 3.47 -7.08 5.12
C CYS A 12 3.78 -8.53 4.75
N ASN A 13 3.02 -9.45 5.35
CA ASN A 13 2.99 -10.84 4.93
C ASN A 13 2.27 -10.96 3.57
N PRO A 14 2.38 -12.12 2.88
CA PRO A 14 1.69 -12.33 1.63
C PRO A 14 0.18 -12.28 1.83
N TYR A 15 -0.51 -11.54 0.98
CA TYR A 15 -1.96 -11.42 1.00
C TYR A 15 -2.50 -11.58 -0.42
N GLU A 16 -3.47 -12.47 -0.58
CA GLU A 16 -4.07 -12.73 -1.89
C GLU A 16 -4.74 -11.46 -2.44
N GLY A 17 -4.38 -11.07 -3.65
CA GLY A 17 -4.90 -9.88 -4.30
C GLY A 17 -4.29 -8.56 -3.83
N ILE A 18 -3.15 -8.57 -3.11
CA ILE A 18 -2.44 -7.34 -2.71
C ILE A 18 -2.14 -6.42 -3.91
N GLU A 19 -1.80 -7.02 -5.06
CA GLU A 19 -1.59 -6.41 -6.37
C GLU A 19 -2.76 -5.53 -6.85
N THR A 20 -3.98 -5.80 -6.36
CA THR A 20 -5.19 -5.02 -6.69
C THR A 20 -5.16 -3.64 -6.03
N TRP A 21 -4.43 -3.52 -4.92
CA TRP A 21 -4.38 -2.32 -4.10
C TRP A 21 -3.05 -1.58 -4.25
N PHE A 22 -1.96 -2.32 -4.43
CA PHE A 22 -0.61 -1.77 -4.51
C PHE A 22 0.32 -2.68 -5.29
N GLU A 23 1.34 -2.11 -5.90
CA GLU A 23 2.42 -2.80 -6.63
C GLU A 23 3.54 -3.24 -5.65
N PRO A 24 3.77 -4.54 -5.42
CA PRO A 24 4.85 -5.02 -4.58
C PRO A 24 6.23 -4.55 -5.07
N GLU A 25 7.17 -4.41 -4.14
CA GLU A 25 8.53 -3.88 -4.36
C GLU A 25 8.61 -2.40 -4.80
N LYS A 26 7.47 -1.75 -5.04
CA LYS A 26 7.40 -0.33 -5.41
C LYS A 26 6.58 0.49 -4.44
N GLU A 27 5.42 -0.03 -4.02
CA GLU A 27 4.47 0.67 -3.15
C GLU A 27 4.35 -0.01 -1.77
N LEU A 28 4.81 -1.26 -1.64
CA LEU A 28 5.00 -1.96 -0.37
C LEU A 28 5.94 -3.14 -0.53
N ILE A 29 6.49 -3.62 0.59
CA ILE A 29 7.34 -4.82 0.63
C ILE A 29 6.54 -6.01 1.14
N VAL A 30 6.60 -7.14 0.43
CA VAL A 30 6.02 -8.40 0.87
C VAL A 30 7.14 -9.30 1.37
N VAL A 31 6.96 -9.93 2.54
CA VAL A 31 7.93 -10.86 3.13
C VAL A 31 7.26 -12.19 3.47
N HIS A 32 7.99 -13.30 3.28
CA HIS A 32 7.47 -14.67 3.41
C HIS A 32 7.99 -15.40 4.65
N SER A 33 8.92 -14.81 5.39
CA SER A 33 9.50 -15.40 6.60
C SER A 33 10.00 -14.34 7.56
N THR A 34 10.28 -14.75 8.81
CA THR A 34 10.90 -13.88 9.81
C THR A 34 12.29 -13.42 9.38
N ASP A 35 13.09 -14.31 8.79
CA ASP A 35 14.46 -14.00 8.37
C ASP A 35 14.46 -12.95 7.25
N GLU A 36 13.56 -13.11 6.27
CA GLU A 36 13.36 -12.11 5.21
C GLU A 36 12.87 -10.78 5.78
N ALA A 37 11.95 -10.81 6.76
CA ALA A 37 11.51 -9.58 7.43
C ALA A 37 12.67 -8.84 8.10
N ILE A 38 13.54 -9.56 8.83
CA ILE A 38 14.71 -8.98 9.48
C ILE A 38 15.66 -8.36 8.44
N GLU A 39 15.95 -9.09 7.36
CA GLU A 39 16.79 -8.60 6.26
C GLU A 39 16.22 -7.33 5.65
N ARG A 40 14.94 -7.35 5.28
CA ARG A 40 14.26 -6.21 4.65
C ARG A 40 14.20 -4.99 5.57
N TYR A 41 13.87 -5.17 6.84
CA TYR A 41 13.87 -4.05 7.79
C TYR A 41 15.27 -3.47 7.99
N THR A 42 16.30 -4.32 8.09
CA THR A 42 17.69 -3.85 8.20
C THR A 42 18.06 -3.00 6.99
N TRP A 43 17.81 -3.51 5.78
CA TRP A 43 18.09 -2.78 4.55
C TRP A 43 17.29 -1.48 4.46
N LEU A 44 15.98 -1.48 4.75
CA LEU A 44 15.14 -0.29 4.72
C LEU A 44 15.58 0.77 5.73
N LEU A 45 16.09 0.37 6.89
CA LEU A 45 16.61 1.30 7.91
C LEU A 45 17.90 1.98 7.45
N GLU A 46 18.76 1.26 6.73
CA GLU A 46 20.02 1.77 6.14
C GLU A 46 19.80 2.60 4.86
N HIS A 47 18.72 2.33 4.11
CA HIS A 47 18.44 2.96 2.81
C HIS A 47 17.25 3.92 2.89
N GLU A 48 17.47 5.06 3.56
CA GLU A 48 16.42 6.06 3.79
C GLU A 48 15.75 6.55 2.50
N SER A 49 16.51 6.83 1.44
CA SER A 49 15.96 7.32 0.16
C SER A 49 15.01 6.31 -0.49
N ALA A 50 15.38 5.03 -0.51
CA ALA A 50 14.53 3.96 -1.02
C ALA A 50 13.27 3.79 -0.16
N ARG A 51 13.42 3.81 1.17
CA ARG A 51 12.31 3.74 2.11
C ARG A 51 11.29 4.87 1.89
N HIS A 52 11.75 6.10 1.71
CA HIS A 52 10.87 7.25 1.40
C HIS A 52 10.23 7.14 0.02
N ALA A 53 10.97 6.66 -0.99
CA ALA A 53 10.43 6.47 -2.33
C ALA A 53 9.26 5.49 -2.35
N ILE A 54 9.38 4.35 -1.65
CA ILE A 54 8.31 3.35 -1.52
C ILE A 54 7.08 3.97 -0.83
N ALA A 55 7.31 4.65 0.29
CA ALA A 55 6.24 5.28 1.06
C ALA A 55 5.50 6.36 0.24
N GLN A 56 6.24 7.14 -0.54
CA GLN A 56 5.70 8.18 -1.41
C GLN A 56 4.87 7.58 -2.55
N ALA A 57 5.37 6.53 -3.22
CA ALA A 57 4.63 5.84 -4.28
C ALA A 57 3.30 5.26 -3.75
N ALA A 58 3.33 4.62 -2.58
CA ALA A 58 2.14 4.09 -1.92
C ALA A 58 1.11 5.20 -1.61
N HIS A 59 1.59 6.34 -1.12
CA HIS A 59 0.73 7.48 -0.79
C HIS A 59 0.09 8.11 -2.02
N GLU A 60 0.85 8.25 -3.11
CA GLU A 60 0.34 8.76 -4.39
C GLU A 60 -0.75 7.85 -4.94
N ARG A 61 -0.54 6.52 -4.91
CA ARG A 61 -1.54 5.53 -5.28
C ARG A 61 -2.79 5.64 -4.41
N PHE A 62 -2.62 5.74 -3.09
CA PHE A 62 -3.71 5.89 -2.14
C PHE A 62 -4.58 7.11 -2.43
N LEU A 63 -3.96 8.29 -2.61
CA LEU A 63 -4.69 9.52 -2.90
C LEU A 63 -5.45 9.45 -4.23
N LYS A 64 -4.84 8.80 -5.22
CA LYS A 64 -5.42 8.64 -6.55
C LYS A 64 -6.61 7.67 -6.58
N GLU A 65 -6.59 6.60 -5.79
CA GLU A 65 -7.49 5.46 -6.02
C GLU A 65 -8.22 4.95 -4.76
N HIS A 66 -7.72 5.20 -3.55
CA HIS A 66 -8.16 4.46 -2.36
C HIS A 66 -8.69 5.34 -1.21
N THR A 67 -8.93 6.62 -1.46
CA THR A 67 -9.64 7.48 -0.50
C THR A 67 -11.10 7.04 -0.30
N TYR A 68 -11.67 7.36 0.86
CA TYR A 68 -13.10 7.12 1.12
C TYR A 68 -14.02 7.80 0.10
N ARG A 69 -13.59 8.91 -0.51
CA ARG A 69 -14.37 9.59 -1.56
C ARG A 69 -14.49 8.72 -2.82
N HIS A 70 -13.47 7.96 -3.18
CA HIS A 70 -13.53 7.00 -4.28
C HIS A 70 -14.50 5.86 -3.96
N ARG A 71 -14.40 5.29 -2.75
CA ARG A 71 -15.29 4.21 -2.29
C ARG A 71 -16.75 4.63 -2.21
N ALA A 72 -17.04 5.80 -1.68
CA ALA A 72 -18.40 6.33 -1.59
C ALA A 72 -19.01 6.51 -2.99
N ARG A 73 -18.23 7.02 -3.96
CA ARG A 73 -18.68 7.13 -5.36
C ARG A 73 -18.98 5.77 -5.97
N GLN A 74 -18.08 4.80 -5.81
CA GLN A 74 -18.28 3.42 -6.29
C GLN A 74 -19.56 2.81 -5.72
N PHE A 75 -19.79 2.99 -4.42
CA PHE A 75 -20.99 2.51 -3.75
C PHE A 75 -22.27 3.14 -4.32
N VAL A 76 -22.30 4.47 -4.46
CA VAL A 76 -23.46 5.17 -5.04
C VAL A 76 -23.77 4.68 -6.44
N GLU A 77 -22.76 4.53 -7.30
CA GLU A 77 -22.97 4.02 -8.67
C GLU A 77 -23.47 2.57 -8.69
N MET A 78 -23.04 1.73 -7.75
CA MET A 78 -23.50 0.34 -7.65
C MET A 78 -24.97 0.24 -7.20
N VAL A 79 -25.41 1.13 -6.31
CA VAL A 79 -26.78 1.11 -5.77
C VAL A 79 -27.76 1.88 -6.66
N ARG A 80 -27.28 2.84 -7.48
CA ARG A 80 -28.10 3.68 -8.37
C ARG A 80 -29.14 2.91 -9.21
N PRO A 81 -28.86 1.73 -9.81
CA PRO A 81 -29.86 1.00 -10.59
C PRO A 81 -31.02 0.40 -9.78
N TYR A 82 -30.93 0.41 -8.44
CA TYR A 82 -31.91 -0.16 -7.52
C TYR A 82 -32.71 0.90 -6.76
N LEU A 83 -32.51 2.19 -7.06
CA LEU A 83 -33.27 3.33 -6.55
C LEU A 83 -34.28 3.81 -7.60
#